data_AF-A0A0G1GFK6-F1
#
_entry.id   AF-A0A0G1GFK6-F1
#
_cell.length_a   1.000
_cell.length_b   1.000
_cell.length_c   1.000
_cell.angle_alpha   90.00
_cell.angle_beta   90.00
_cell.angle_gamma   90.00
#
_symmetry.space_group_name_H-M   'P 1'
#
loop_
_entity.id
_entity.type
_entity.pdbx_description
1 polymer ?
#
loop_
_entity_poly.entity_id
_entity_poly.type
_entity_poly.pdbx_seq_one_letter_code
_entity_poly.pdbx_strand_id
1 'polypeptide(L)'
;MPILSLVNLEKEIADLILDKLEHLEITPVRASQIAKFALSVLPDSLTEEQITTVIPKLDDNFYELAAVVHKHLSEYEEHQREIIKNEAVELIHQGQMDKASVLMKKFFDQKLK
;
A
#
# COMPACT_ATOMS: atom_id res chain seq x y z
N MET A 1 -0.16 -1.87 -15.82
CA MET A 1 -0.47 -0.59 -15.14
C MET A 1 0.22 -0.61 -13.79
N PRO A 2 0.77 0.50 -13.28
CA PRO A 2 1.35 0.50 -11.94
C PRO A 2 0.24 0.20 -10.92
N ILE A 3 0.51 -0.78 -10.06
CA ILE A 3 -0.41 -1.44 -9.11
C ILE A 3 -0.96 -0.45 -8.08
N LEU A 4 -0.12 0.53 -7.74
CA LEU A 4 -0.43 1.74 -7.03
C LEU A 4 0.12 2.89 -7.88
N SER A 5 -0.67 3.93 -8.12
CA SER A 5 -0.11 5.18 -8.63
C SER A 5 -0.03 6.16 -7.46
N LEU A 6 1.13 6.83 -7.33
CA LEU A 6 1.31 7.90 -6.37
C LEU A 6 0.18 8.94 -6.50
N VAL A 7 -0.17 9.27 -7.74
CA VAL A 7 -1.25 10.22 -8.06
C VAL A 7 -2.60 9.76 -7.50
N ASN A 8 -2.92 8.46 -7.54
CA ASN A 8 -4.16 7.95 -6.96
C ASN A 8 -4.13 8.04 -5.44
N LEU A 9 -3.01 7.69 -4.79
CA LEU A 9 -2.85 7.83 -3.34
C LEU A 9 -3.01 9.29 -2.90
N GLU A 10 -2.34 10.23 -3.57
CA GLU A 10 -2.45 11.66 -3.30
C GLU A 10 -3.89 12.17 -3.46
N LYS A 11 -4.58 11.71 -4.51
CA LYS A 11 -5.98 12.04 -4.74
C LYS A 11 -6.88 11.49 -3.65
N GLU A 12 -6.71 10.24 -3.24
CA GLU A 12 -7.50 9.62 -2.17
C GLU A 12 -7.28 10.30 -0.81
N ILE A 13 -6.04 10.73 -0.53
CA ILE A 13 -5.73 11.55 0.65
C ILE A 13 -6.47 12.90 0.57
N ALA A 14 -6.45 13.57 -0.58
CA ALA A 14 -7.15 14.84 -0.77
C ALA A 14 -8.68 14.70 -0.63
N ASP A 15 -9.25 13.68 -1.26
CA ASP A 15 -10.69 13.38 -1.19
C ASP A 15 -11.12 13.08 0.25
N LEU A 16 -10.32 12.31 1.00
CA LEU A 16 -10.54 12.04 2.42
C LEU A 16 -10.51 13.32 3.28
N ILE A 17 -9.52 14.19 3.06
CA ILE A 17 -9.41 15.45 3.80
C ILE A 17 -10.62 16.35 3.53
N LEU A 18 -11.07 16.44 2.27
CA LEU A 18 -12.25 17.20 1.89
C LEU A 18 -13.51 16.64 2.55
N ASP A 19 -13.74 15.34 2.46
CA ASP A 19 -14.89 14.66 3.07
C ASP A 19 -14.94 14.92 4.59
N LYS A 20 -13.81 14.79 5.28
CA LYS A 20 -13.72 15.07 6.73
C LYS A 20 -13.96 16.53 7.09
N LEU A 21 -13.56 17.47 6.23
CA LEU A 21 -13.84 18.89 6.42
C LEU A 21 -15.32 19.21 6.21
N GLU A 22 -15.94 18.64 5.17
CA GLU A 22 -17.37 18.82 4.85
C GLU A 22 -18.27 18.34 5.99
N HIS A 23 -17.88 17.23 6.64
CA HIS A 23 -18.59 16.64 7.77
C HIS A 23 -18.16 17.21 9.14
N LEU A 24 -17.30 18.24 9.17
CA LEU A 24 -16.79 18.87 10.39
C LEU A 24 -16.06 17.90 11.36
N GLU A 25 -15.54 16.78 10.86
CA GLU A 25 -14.79 15.81 11.66
C GLU A 25 -13.37 16.30 11.98
N ILE A 26 -12.83 17.18 11.13
CA ILE A 26 -11.52 17.82 11.32
C ILE A 26 -11.62 19.32 11.08
N THR A 27 -10.66 20.07 11.63
CA THR A 27 -10.53 21.51 11.39
C THR A 27 -9.67 21.79 10.15
N PRO A 28 -9.77 22.99 9.53
CA PRO A 28 -8.85 23.40 8.46
C PRO A 28 -7.37 23.35 8.87
N VAL A 29 -7.08 23.62 10.14
CA VAL A 29 -5.71 23.51 10.69
C VAL A 29 -5.24 22.05 10.68
N ARG A 30 -6.09 21.12 11.12
CA ARG A 30 -5.77 19.68 11.12
C ARG A 30 -5.61 19.15 9.70
N ALA A 31 -6.50 19.53 8.78
CA ALA A 31 -6.39 19.23 7.36
C ALA A 31 -5.05 19.71 6.76
N SER A 32 -4.64 20.94 7.06
CA SER A 32 -3.34 21.47 6.61
C SER A 32 -2.16 20.68 7.17
N GLN A 33 -2.23 20.21 8.42
CA GLN A 33 -1.19 19.37 9.01
C GLN A 33 -1.06 18.03 8.28
N ILE A 34 -2.19 17.36 8.03
CA ILE A 34 -2.23 16.08 7.30
C ILE A 34 -1.64 16.25 5.90
N ALA A 35 -2.09 17.26 5.15
CA ALA A 35 -1.63 17.50 3.79
C ALA A 35 -0.11 17.80 3.72
N LYS A 36 0.38 18.67 4.62
CA LYS A 36 1.82 18.98 4.70
C LYS A 36 2.65 17.74 5.03
N PHE A 37 2.15 16.92 5.94
CA PHE A 37 2.85 15.69 6.31
C PHE A 37 2.88 14.69 5.16
N ALA A 38 1.74 14.43 4.50
CA ALA A 38 1.68 13.55 3.34
C ALA A 38 2.67 13.98 2.26
N LEU A 39 2.71 15.27 1.91
CA LEU A 39 3.68 15.83 0.94
C LEU A 39 5.14 15.70 1.39
N SER A 40 5.40 15.70 2.70
CA SER A 40 6.78 15.55 3.21
C SER A 40 7.28 14.11 3.25
N VAL A 41 6.35 13.15 3.26
CA VAL A 41 6.64 11.70 3.37
C VAL A 41 6.61 11.02 2.03
N LEU A 42 5.70 11.43 1.14
CA LEU A 42 5.53 10.82 -0.16
C LEU A 42 6.68 11.20 -1.11
N PRO A 43 7.35 10.21 -1.73
CA PRO A 43 8.38 10.45 -2.75
C PRO A 43 7.74 10.83 -4.09
N ASP A 44 8.54 11.36 -5.02
CA ASP A 44 8.09 11.72 -6.39
C ASP A 44 7.64 10.50 -7.23
N SER A 45 8.01 9.29 -6.82
CA SER A 45 7.56 8.04 -7.42
C SER A 45 7.57 6.93 -6.38
N LEU A 46 6.63 5.98 -6.47
CA LEU A 46 6.55 4.82 -5.57
C LEU A 46 7.13 3.58 -6.24
N THR A 47 8.22 3.05 -5.67
CA THR A 47 8.68 1.68 -5.92
C THR A 47 7.98 0.67 -5.02
N GLU A 48 8.03 -0.63 -5.35
CA GLU A 48 7.44 -1.69 -4.49
C GLU A 48 7.97 -1.68 -3.06
N GLU A 49 9.27 -1.44 -2.87
CA GLU A 49 9.89 -1.30 -1.55
C GLU A 49 9.40 -0.05 -0.81
N GLN A 50 9.14 1.04 -1.53
CA GLN A 50 8.62 2.26 -0.92
C GLN A 50 7.16 2.11 -0.50
N ILE A 51 6.36 1.30 -1.20
CA ILE A 51 4.97 1.02 -0.79
C ILE A 51 4.95 0.45 0.64
N THR A 52 5.80 -0.52 0.95
CA THR A 52 5.81 -1.21 2.26
C THR A 52 6.52 -0.43 3.38
N THR A 53 7.27 0.62 3.04
CA THR A 53 8.06 1.39 4.03
C THR A 53 7.60 2.83 4.21
N VAL A 54 6.97 3.43 3.20
CA VAL A 54 6.51 4.83 3.20
C VAL A 54 5.04 4.92 3.54
N ILE A 55 4.18 4.11 2.91
CA ILE A 55 2.73 4.19 3.11
C ILE A 55 2.32 3.93 4.57
N PRO A 56 2.88 2.93 5.29
CA PRO A 56 2.57 2.74 6.71
C PRO A 56 2.96 3.92 7.61
N LYS A 57 3.85 4.81 7.18
CA LYS A 57 4.21 5.98 8.00
C LYS A 57 3.12 7.05 8.00
N LEU A 58 2.20 6.98 7.04
CA LEU A 58 1.12 7.94 6.89
C LEU A 58 0.12 7.84 8.05
N ASP A 59 -0.31 6.63 8.41
CA ASP A 59 -1.27 6.40 9.50
C ASP A 59 -0.63 6.36 10.89
N ASP A 60 0.65 5.99 11.00
CA ASP A 60 1.44 6.12 12.24
C ASP A 60 1.36 7.51 12.89
N ASN A 61 1.28 8.56 12.05
CA ASN A 61 1.29 9.96 12.50
C ASN A 61 -0.11 10.60 12.45
N PHE A 62 -0.98 10.11 11.56
CA PHE A 62 -2.33 10.64 11.35
C PHE A 62 -3.31 9.48 11.18
N TYR A 63 -3.97 9.10 12.27
CA TYR A 63 -4.97 8.03 12.27
C TYR A 63 -6.08 8.25 11.24
N GLU A 64 -6.33 9.50 10.84
CA GLU A 64 -7.29 9.84 9.79
C GLU A 64 -6.96 9.13 8.47
N LEU A 65 -5.67 8.87 8.19
CA LEU A 65 -5.18 8.25 6.96
C LEU A 65 -5.25 6.71 6.99
N ALA A 66 -5.59 6.09 8.12
CA ALA A 66 -5.55 4.63 8.31
C ALA A 66 -6.35 3.86 7.24
N ALA A 67 -7.53 4.36 6.86
CA ALA A 67 -8.35 3.71 5.85
C ALA A 67 -7.68 3.68 4.46
N VAL A 68 -7.07 4.80 4.06
CA VAL A 68 -6.35 4.94 2.79
C VAL A 68 -5.10 4.07 2.78
N VAL A 69 -4.33 4.10 3.87
CA VAL A 69 -3.14 3.26 4.06
C VAL A 69 -3.49 1.77 3.95
N HIS A 70 -4.47 1.32 4.74
CA HIS A 70 -4.86 -0.08 4.77
C HIS A 70 -5.34 -0.58 3.39
N LYS A 71 -6.13 0.24 2.68
CA LYS A 71 -6.60 -0.10 1.33
C LYS A 71 -5.43 -0.34 0.39
N HIS A 72 -4.48 0.59 0.31
CA HIS A 72 -3.36 0.49 -0.61
C HIS A 72 -2.38 -0.62 -0.26
N LEU A 73 -2.12 -0.87 1.03
CA LEU A 73 -1.33 -2.02 1.46
C LEU A 73 -2.02 -3.34 1.12
N SER A 74 -3.34 -3.43 1.31
CA SER A 74 -4.11 -4.62 0.96
C SER A 74 -4.09 -4.91 -0.55
N GLU A 75 -4.24 -3.88 -1.38
CA GLU A 75 -4.14 -3.98 -2.84
C GLU A 75 -2.76 -4.45 -3.28
N TYR A 76 -1.70 -3.88 -2.69
CA TYR A 76 -0.32 -4.30 -2.95
C TYR A 76 -0.10 -5.77 -2.58
N GLU A 77 -0.50 -6.17 -1.38
CA GLU A 77 -0.36 -7.56 -0.94
C GLU A 77 -1.12 -8.55 -1.84
N GLU A 78 -2.33 -8.19 -2.27
CA GLU A 78 -3.12 -9.02 -3.16
C GLU A 78 -2.45 -9.18 -4.52
N HIS A 79 -1.85 -8.11 -5.02
CA HIS A 79 -1.08 -8.18 -6.25
C HIS A 79 0.14 -9.09 -6.12
N GLN A 80 0.90 -8.96 -5.03
CA GLN A 80 2.05 -9.82 -4.76
C GLN A 80 1.63 -11.30 -4.61
N ARG A 81 0.47 -11.57 -3.99
CA ARG A 81 -0.13 -12.92 -3.96
C ARG A 81 -0.35 -13.49 -5.35
N GLU A 82 -0.96 -12.71 -6.24
CA GLU A 82 -1.25 -13.18 -7.60
C GLU A 82 0.03 -13.38 -8.44
N ILE A 83 1.05 -12.52 -8.31
CA ILE A 83 2.36 -12.74 -8.96
C ILE A 83 2.95 -14.08 -8.54
N ILE A 84 3.06 -14.31 -7.22
CA ILE A 84 3.71 -15.50 -6.67
C ILE A 84 2.92 -16.76 -7.02
N LYS A 85 1.60 -16.69 -7.01
CA LYS A 85 0.72 -17.78 -7.44
C LYS A 85 0.95 -18.12 -8.91
N ASN A 86 1.01 -17.12 -9.80
CA ASN A 86 1.24 -17.35 -11.23
C ASN A 86 2.63 -17.96 -11.47
N GLU A 87 3.67 -17.43 -10.83
CA GLU A 87 5.03 -17.98 -10.91
C GLU A 87 5.09 -19.43 -10.39
N ALA A 88 4.40 -19.72 -9.28
CA ALA A 88 4.36 -21.08 -8.75
C ALA A 88 3.62 -22.04 -9.70
N VAL A 89 2.54 -21.61 -10.35
CA VAL A 89 1.84 -22.39 -11.38
C VAL A 89 2.77 -22.69 -12.57
N GLU A 90 3.53 -21.70 -13.01
CA GLU A 90 4.52 -21.89 -14.08
C GLU A 90 5.61 -22.92 -13.68
N LEU A 91 6.14 -22.82 -12.46
CA LEU A 91 7.13 -23.77 -11.94
C LEU A 91 6.57 -25.20 -11.85
N ILE A 92 5.31 -25.34 -11.43
CA ILE A 92 4.61 -26.63 -11.40
C ILE A 92 4.49 -27.21 -12.80
N HIS A 93 4.06 -26.42 -13.79
CA HIS A 93 3.97 -26.85 -15.20
C HIS A 93 5.32 -27.25 -15.79
N GLN A 94 6.41 -26.63 -15.33
CA GLN A 94 7.78 -26.98 -15.72
C GLN A 94 8.34 -28.22 -14.97
N GLY A 95 7.55 -28.85 -14.11
CA GLY A 95 7.99 -29.97 -13.26
C GLY A 95 8.92 -29.58 -12.11
N GLN A 96 9.11 -28.27 -11.86
CA GLN A 96 10.00 -27.73 -10.84
C GLN A 96 9.29 -27.61 -9.48
N MET A 97 8.73 -28.71 -9.00
CA MET A 97 7.89 -28.75 -7.79
C MET A 97 8.60 -28.22 -6.54
N ASP A 98 9.88 -28.55 -6.37
CA ASP A 98 10.67 -28.08 -5.22
C ASP A 98 10.80 -26.56 -5.19
N LYS A 99 11.00 -25.93 -6.35
CA LYS A 99 11.10 -24.47 -6.45
C LYS A 99 9.76 -23.80 -6.18
N ALA A 100 8.67 -24.36 -6.71
CA ALA A 100 7.32 -23.88 -6.43
C ALA A 100 7.01 -23.92 -4.92
N SER A 101 7.37 -25.01 -4.24
CA SER A 101 7.20 -25.17 -2.80
C SER A 101 8.01 -24.14 -2.00
N VAL A 102 9.28 -23.93 -2.35
CA VAL A 102 10.14 -22.92 -1.69
C VAL A 102 9.60 -21.51 -1.89
N LEU A 103 9.14 -21.17 -3.11
CA LEU A 103 8.57 -19.87 -3.43
C LEU A 103 7.31 -19.59 -2.60
N MET A 104 6.35 -20.52 -2.59
CA MET A 104 5.14 -20.40 -1.79
C MET A 104 5.45 -20.27 -0.30
N LYS A 105 6.38 -21.07 0.22
CA LYS A 105 6.78 -21.01 1.64
C LYS A 105 7.37 -19.65 2.02
N LYS A 106 8.27 -19.09 1.19
CA LYS A 106 8.85 -17.77 1.42
C LYS A 106 7.79 -16.68 1.54
N PHE A 107 6.76 -16.73 0.70
CA PHE A 107 5.66 -15.78 0.77
C PHE A 107 4.88 -15.86 2.08
N PHE A 108 4.56 -17.09 2.53
CA PHE A 108 3.91 -17.29 3.83
C PHE A 108 4.77 -16.80 5.00
N ASP A 109 6.07 -17.06 4.98
CA ASP A 109 7.00 -16.64 6.04
C ASP A 109 7.13 -15.11 6.12
N GLN A 110 7.00 -14.40 5.00
CA GLN A 110 6.99 -12.93 4.96
C GLN A 110 5.70 -12.31 5.50
N LYS A 111 4.56 -13.00 5.36
CA LYS A 111 3.25 -12.52 5.87
C LYS A 111 3.11 -12.64 7.40
N LEU A 112 3.90 -13.50 8.04
CA LEU A 112 3.87 -13.76 9.49
C LEU A 112 4.84 -12.88 10.30
N LYS A 113 5.59 -11.99 9.63
CA LYS A 113 6.46 -10.99 10.25
C LYS A 113 5.79 -9.62 10.27
#